data_AF-A8S424-F1
#
_entry.id   AF-A8S424-F1
#
_cell.length_a   1.000
_cell.length_b   1.000
_cell.length_c   1.000
_cell.angle_alpha   90.00
_cell.angle_beta   90.00
_cell.angle_gamma   90.00
#
_symmetry.space_group_name_H-M   'P 1'
#
loop_
_entity.id
_entity.type
_entity.pdbx_description
1 polymer ?
#
loop_
_entity_poly.entity_id
_entity_poly.type
_entity_poly.pdbx_seq_one_letter_code
_entity_poly.pdbx_strand_id
1 'polypeptide(L)' 'MENLAVSKNNIRVPITIPKELKQQLDKVAKEDKRTFSNLCAKILSDYVEQKKDGE' A
#
# COMPACT_ATOMS: atom_id res chain seq x y z
N MET A 1 -13.99 21.17 -1.42
CA MET A 1 -12.97 20.19 -1.01
C MET A 1 -12.83 19.19 -2.14
N GLU A 2 -11.72 19.26 -2.89
CA GLU A 2 -11.45 18.32 -3.97
C GLU A 2 -11.28 16.92 -3.39
N ASN A 3 -12.15 16.00 -3.80
CA ASN A 3 -11.89 14.58 -3.59
C ASN A 3 -10.59 14.26 -4.33
N LEU A 4 -9.56 13.82 -3.60
CA LEU A 4 -8.44 13.03 -4.12
C LEU A 4 -9.04 11.86 -4.90
N ALA A 5 -9.36 12.10 -6.17
CA ALA A 5 -10.05 11.16 -7.02
C ALA A 5 -9.12 9.96 -7.17
N VAL A 6 -9.48 8.86 -6.51
CA VAL A 6 -8.95 7.54 -6.84
C VAL A 6 -9.11 7.43 -8.36
N SER A 7 -8.01 7.18 -9.08
CA SER A 7 -8.05 6.97 -10.53
C SER A 7 -9.21 6.02 -10.86
N LYS A 8 -9.90 6.23 -11.99
CA LYS A 8 -11.01 5.36 -12.41
C LYS A 8 -10.63 3.87 -12.46
N ASN A 9 -9.33 3.59 -12.55
CA ASN A 9 -8.77 2.23 -12.61
C ASN A 9 -8.35 1.66 -11.26
N ASN A 10 -8.54 2.39 -10.16
CA ASN A 10 -8.12 1.98 -8.83
C ASN A 10 -9.34 1.63 -7.98
N ILE A 11 -9.24 0.54 -7.21
CA ILE A 11 -10.26 0.12 -6.24
C ILE A 11 -9.78 0.37 -4.81
N ARG A 12 -10.68 0.82 -3.93
CA ARG A 12 -10.39 0.93 -2.49
C ARG A 12 -10.62 -0.41 -1.82
N VAL A 13 -9.60 -0.91 -1.13
CA VAL A 13 -9.68 -2.15 -0.36
C VAL A 13 -9.63 -1.80 1.14
N PRO A 14 -10.69 -2.06 1.92
CA PRO A 14 -10.61 -1.97 3.37
C PRO A 14 -9.77 -3.12 3.93
N ILE A 15 -8.80 -2.80 4.78
CA ILE A 15 -7.91 -3.80 5.40
C ILE A 15 -7.98 -3.71 6.92
N THR A 16 -7.88 -4.86 7.59
CA THR A 16 -7.76 -4.96 9.05
C THR A 16 -6.42 -5.59 9.38
N ILE A 17 -5.58 -4.86 10.11
CA ILE A 17 -4.24 -5.29 10.53
C ILE A 17 -4.00 -4.92 12.00
N PRO A 18 -3.07 -5.60 12.70
CA PRO A 18 -2.67 -5.19 14.04
C PRO A 18 -2.20 -3.73 14.09
N LYS A 19 -2.53 -3.04 15.19
CA LYS A 19 -2.16 -1.63 15.39
C LYS A 19 -0.65 -1.42 15.32
N GLU A 20 0.12 -2.34 15.91
CA GLU A 20 1.58 -2.33 15.90
C GLU A 20 2.12 -2.38 14.46
N LEU A 21 1.60 -3.30 13.64
CA LEU A 21 2.00 -3.42 12.24
C LEU A 21 1.71 -2.14 11.46
N LYS A 22 0.56 -1.51 11.69
CA LYS A 22 0.24 -0.21 11.08
C LYS A 22 1.28 0.85 11.45
N GLN A 23 1.67 0.93 12.72
CA GLN A 23 2.64 1.93 13.19
C GLN A 23 4.02 1.72 12.56
N GLN A 24 4.47 0.46 12.44
CA GLN A 24 5.72 0.12 11.78
C GLN A 24 5.70 0.50 10.29
N LEU A 25 4.63 0.17 9.58
CA LEU A 25 4.45 0.52 8.17
C LEU A 25 4.32 2.04 7.95
N ASP A 26 3.67 2.77 8.87
CA ASP A 26 3.60 4.24 8.82
C ASP A 26 4.99 4.87 8.95
N LYS A 27 5.88 4.29 9.77
CA LYS A 27 7.26 4.75 9.91
C LYS A 27 8.04 4.52 8.62
N VAL A 28 7.96 3.31 8.05
CA VAL A 28 8.62 2.98 6.77
C VAL A 28 8.11 3.90 5.64
N ALA A 29 6.80 4.13 5.57
CA ALA A 29 6.22 5.00 4.54
C ALA A 29 6.77 6.45 4.63
N LYS A 30 6.94 6.97 5.85
CA LYS A 30 7.53 8.30 6.08
C LYS A 30 9.00 8.36 5.65
N GLU A 31 9.79 7.36 6.00
CA GLU A 31 11.20 7.24 5.60
C GLU A 31 11.32 7.21 4.06
N ASP A 32 10.40 6.51 3.40
CA ASP A 32 10.30 6.41 1.94
C ASP A 32 9.60 7.60 1.25
N LYS A 33 9.27 8.67 2.01
CA LYS A 33 8.55 9.86 1.53
C LYS A 33 7.26 9.54 0.75
N ARG A 34 6.50 8.55 1.21
CA ARG A 34 5.23 8.11 0.59
C ARG A 34 4.10 7.98 1.61
N THR A 35 2.88 7.87 1.11
CA THR A 35 1.73 7.55 1.95
C THR A 35 1.72 6.07 2.32
N PHE A 36 1.16 5.74 3.47
CA PHE A 36 0.92 4.36 3.90
C PHE A 36 0.19 3.54 2.82
N SER A 37 -0.86 4.10 2.21
CA SER A 37 -1.64 3.43 1.17
C SER A 37 -0.78 3.10 -0.07
N ASN A 38 0.10 4.00 -0.48
CA ASN A 38 0.99 3.76 -1.62
C ASN A 38 2.08 2.74 -1.28
N LEU A 39 2.59 2.73 -0.05
CA LEU A 39 3.48 1.68 0.44
C LEU A 39 2.79 0.31 0.36
N CYS A 40 1.56 0.19 0.88
CA CYS A 40 0.79 -1.05 0.83
C CYS A 40 0.56 -1.53 -0.62
N ALA A 41 0.18 -0.62 -1.51
CA ALA A 41 -0.01 -0.95 -2.93
C ALA A 41 1.28 -1.47 -3.58
N LYS A 42 2.43 -0.87 -3.27
CA LYS A 42 3.74 -1.32 -3.78
C LYS A 42 4.09 -2.71 -3.26
N ILE A 43 3.95 -2.96 -1.96
CA ILE A 43 4.20 -4.28 -1.35
C ILE A 43 3.33 -5.37 -2.01
N LEU A 44 2.06 -5.08 -2.25
CA LEU A 44 1.15 -6.03 -2.91
C LEU A 44 1.54 -6.29 -4.37
N SER A 45 1.95 -5.26 -5.12
CA SER A 45 2.47 -5.41 -6.50
C SER A 45 3.72 -6.28 -6.52
N ASP A 46 4.70 -5.96 -5.66
CA ASP A 46 5.99 -6.64 -5.59
C ASP A 46 5.81 -8.11 -5.20
N TYR A 47 4.90 -8.40 -4.27
CA TYR A 47 4.56 -9.77 -3.90
C TYR A 47 4.00 -10.58 -5.07
N VAL A 48 3.13 -9.99 -5.89
CA VAL A 48 2.56 -10.65 -7.07
C VAL A 48 3.62 -10.85 -8.16
N GLU A 49 4.49 -9.87 -8.38
CA GLU A 49 5.60 -9.96 -9.34
C GLU A 49 6.57 -11.08 -8.96
N GLN A 50 7.03 -11.12 -7.70
CA GLN A 50 7.91 -12.16 -7.18
C GLN A 50 7.31 -13.58 -7.29
N LYS A 51 5.98 -13.70 -7.25
CA LYS A 51 5.29 -14.98 -7.43
C LYS A 51 5.28 -15.45 -8.88
N LYS A 52 5.29 -14.53 -9.85
CA LYS A 52 5.33 -14.87 -11.28
C LYS A 52 6.72 -15.30 -11.75
N ASP A 53 7.77 -14.71 -11.18
CA ASP A 53 9.16 -15.03 -11.54
C ASP A 53 9.64 -16.39 -10.99
N GLY A 54 8.83 -17.04 -10.15
CA GLY A 54 9.09 -18.36 -9.57
C GLY A 54 8.32 -19.52 -10.22
N GLU A 55 7.57 -19.26 -11.30
CA GLU A 55 6.93 -20.25 -12.18
C GLU A 55 7.73 -20.40 -13.49
#